data_AF-A0A933HA93-F1
#
_entry.id   AF-A0A933HA93-F1
#
_cell.length_a   1.000
_cell.length_b   1.000
_cell.length_c   1.000
_cell.angle_alpha   90.00
_cell.angle_beta   90.00
_cell.angle_gamma   90.00
#
_symmetry.space_group_name_H-M   'P 1'
#
loop_
_entity.id
_entity.type
_entity.pdbx_description
1 polymer ?
#
loop_
_entity_poly.entity_id
_entity_poly.type
_entity_poly.pdbx_seq_one_letter_code
_entity_poly.pdbx_strand_id
1 'polypeptide(L)'
;MDNLSQKFPEIKCSQDANEIPWENAVIWTSMPRVGPRVYEWIEDKDIRYVSWTNGIVSIMPSPNSILSDKAQCIILPAGFVWIGKNVKVA
;
A
#
# COMPACT_ATOMS: atom_id res chain seq x y z
N MET A 1 -15.86 5.85 -6.73
CA MET A 1 -14.48 5.38 -6.99
C MET A 1 -14.37 4.12 -6.17
N ASP A 2 -14.35 2.96 -6.81
CA ASP A 2 -14.33 1.69 -6.10
C ASP A 2 -13.01 1.59 -5.36
N ASN A 3 -13.07 1.54 -4.03
CA ASN A 3 -11.87 1.49 -3.21
C ASN A 3 -11.42 0.03 -3.12
N LEU A 4 -10.17 -0.25 -3.46
CA LEU A 4 -9.60 -1.60 -3.36
C LEU A 4 -9.69 -2.13 -1.93
N SER A 5 -9.74 -1.25 -0.92
CA SER A 5 -9.95 -1.62 0.47
C SER A 5 -11.31 -2.29 0.75
N GLN A 6 -12.32 -2.05 -0.09
CA GLN A 6 -13.61 -2.74 0.03
C GLN A 6 -13.55 -4.18 -0.49
N LYS A 7 -12.58 -4.49 -1.35
CA LYS A 7 -12.43 -5.80 -1.97
C LYS A 7 -11.34 -6.65 -1.32
N PHE A 8 -10.29 -6.01 -0.81
CA PHE A 8 -9.13 -6.66 -0.21
C PHE A 8 -8.93 -6.14 1.21
N PRO A 9 -9.17 -6.95 2.24
CA PRO A 9 -9.12 -6.50 3.64
C PRO A 9 -7.71 -6.11 4.11
N GLU A 10 -6.68 -6.53 3.39
CA GLU A 10 -5.27 -6.20 3.65
C GLU A 10 -4.91 -4.80 3.13
N ILE A 11 -5.70 -4.25 2.21
CA ILE A 11 -5.58 -2.86 1.76
C ILE A 11 -6.47 -2.03 2.66
N LYS A 12 -5.86 -1.19 3.49
CA LYS A 12 -6.57 -0.30 4.40
C LYS A 12 -6.55 1.12 3.86
N CYS A 13 -7.50 1.95 4.30
CA CYS A 13 -7.52 3.35 3.93
C CYS A 13 -8.05 4.23 5.06
N SER A 14 -7.55 5.47 5.15
CA SER A 14 -8.02 6.49 6.08
C SER A 14 -7.73 7.89 5.54
N GLN A 15 -8.49 8.87 6.04
CA GLN A 15 -8.20 10.29 5.85
C GLN A 15 -7.46 10.88 7.06
N ASP A 16 -7.40 10.17 8.19
CA ASP A 16 -6.67 10.57 9.39
C ASP A 16 -5.23 10.03 9.33
N ALA A 17 -4.26 10.94 9.37
CA ALA A 17 -2.84 10.58 9.37
C ALA A 17 -2.39 9.87 10.65
N ASN A 18 -3.13 9.99 11.75
CA ASN A 18 -2.81 9.36 13.03
C ASN A 18 -3.14 7.86 13.07
N GLU A 19 -4.00 7.39 12.16
CA GLU A 19 -4.36 5.96 12.07
C GLU A 19 -3.35 5.16 11.24
N ILE A 20 -2.42 5.83 10.57
CA ILE A 20 -1.53 5.21 9.60
C ILE A 20 -0.30 4.61 10.31
N PRO A 21 0.01 3.32 10.08
CA PRO A 21 1.20 2.68 10.62
C PRO A 21 2.46 3.08 9.82
N TRP A 22 2.87 4.35 9.91
CA TRP A 22 3.95 4.97 9.12
C TRP A 22 5.28 4.21 9.11
N GLU A 23 5.58 3.43 10.15
CA GLU A 23 6.81 2.65 10.26
C GLU A 23 6.70 1.23 9.70
N ASN A 24 5.48 0.67 9.63
CA ASN A 24 5.22 -0.75 9.39
C ASN A 24 4.36 -1.00 8.14
N ALA A 25 4.31 -0.06 7.20
CA ALA A 25 3.49 -0.20 6.01
C ALA A 25 4.07 0.52 4.79
N VAL A 26 3.62 0.10 3.60
CA VAL A 26 3.74 0.89 2.38
C VAL A 26 2.46 1.68 2.23
N ILE A 27 2.59 3.00 2.21
CA ILE A 27 1.48 3.95 2.16
C ILE A 27 1.57 4.72 0.86
N TRP A 28 0.44 4.89 0.19
CA TRP A 28 0.32 5.79 -0.94
C TRP A 28 -0.93 6.63 -0.79
N THR A 29 -1.05 7.65 -1.63
CA THR A 29 -2.22 8.53 -1.58
C THR A 29 -3.03 8.41 -2.85
N SER A 30 -4.33 8.25 -2.70
CA SER A 30 -5.29 8.47 -3.78
C SER A 30 -5.90 9.87 -3.62
N MET A 31 -5.96 10.62 -4.72
CA MET A 31 -6.66 11.91 -4.76
C MET A 31 -8.06 11.68 -5.32
N PRO A 32 -9.11 11.75 -4.48
CA PRO A 32 -10.46 11.76 -5.00
C PRO A 32 -10.69 13.03 -5.84
N ARG A 33 -11.58 12.97 -6.84
CA ARG A 33 -11.95 14.16 -7.65
C ARG A 33 -12.48 15.32 -6.79
N VAL A 34 -13.09 14.99 -5.66
CA VAL A 34 -13.62 15.94 -4.68
C VAL A 34 -13.34 15.35 -3.29
N GLY A 35 -12.74 16.13 -2.40
CA GLY A 35 -12.50 15.74 -1.00
C GLY A 35 -11.03 15.73 -0.59
N PRO A 36 -10.75 15.44 0.68
CA PRO A 36 -9.40 15.39 1.21
C PRO A 36 -8.62 14.19 0.65
N ARG A 37 -7.30 14.26 0.76
CA ARG A 37 -6.38 13.17 0.43
C ARG A 37 -6.74 11.92 1.24
N VAL A 38 -6.81 10.78 0.57
CA VAL A 38 -6.99 9.47 1.21
C VAL A 38 -5.64 8.77 1.22
N TYR A 39 -5.24 8.27 2.38
CA TYR A 39 -4.08 7.40 2.52
C TYR A 39 -4.56 5.97 2.41
N GLU A 40 -3.88 5.19 1.60
CA GLU A 40 -4.08 3.76 1.43
C GLU A 40 -2.79 3.05 1.80
N TRP A 41 -2.87 1.88 2.43
CA TRP A 41 -1.66 1.16 2.81
C TRP A 41 -1.85 -0.35 2.87
N ILE A 42 -0.72 -1.05 2.81
CA ILE A 42 -0.57 -2.46 3.13
C ILE A 42 0.50 -2.57 4.22
N GLU A 43 0.20 -3.31 5.28
CA GLU A 43 1.13 -3.55 6.38
C GLU A 43 2.21 -4.56 6.00
N ASP A 44 3.40 -4.43 6.61
CA ASP A 44 4.58 -5.26 6.34
C ASP A 44 4.33 -6.77 6.49
N LYS A 45 3.38 -7.20 7.34
CA LYS A 45 3.00 -8.61 7.50
C LYS A 45 2.44 -9.24 6.21
N ASP A 46 1.80 -8.42 5.37
CA ASP A 46 1.17 -8.82 4.11
C ASP A 46 2.12 -8.59 2.92
N ILE A 47 3.34 -8.12 3.18
CA ILE A 47 4.37 -7.79 2.19
C ILE A 47 5.55 -8.75 2.34
N ARG A 48 5.95 -9.35 1.23
CA ARG A 48 7.18 -10.14 1.14
C ARG A 48 8.40 -9.23 1.04
N TYR A 49 8.35 -8.31 0.08
CA TYR A 49 9.32 -7.23 -0.08
C TYR A 49 8.76 -6.14 -1.01
N VAL A 50 9.40 -4.98 -0.97
CA VAL A 50 9.16 -3.87 -1.89
C VAL A 50 10.38 -3.67 -2.77
N SER A 51 10.15 -3.45 -4.07
CA SER A 51 11.17 -3.00 -5.00
C SER A 51 10.82 -1.60 -5.49
N TRP A 52 11.82 -0.72 -5.58
CA TRP A 52 11.64 0.64 -6.08
C TRP A 52 12.65 0.93 -7.18
N THR A 53 12.15 1.09 -8.40
CA THR A 53 13.00 1.38 -9.57
C THR A 53 12.39 2.53 -10.35
N ASN A 54 13.18 3.55 -10.71
CA ASN A 54 12.76 4.67 -11.55
C ASN A 54 11.46 5.37 -11.10
N GLY A 55 11.26 5.51 -9.78
CA GLY A 55 10.05 6.13 -9.24
C GLY A 55 8.84 5.21 -9.15
N ILE A 56 8.91 3.98 -9.68
CA ILE A 56 7.82 2.99 -9.63
C ILE A 56 8.05 2.05 -8.45
N VAL A 57 7.08 2.01 -7.53
CA VAL A 57 7.10 1.09 -6.39
C VAL A 57 6.31 -0.16 -6.74
N SER A 58 6.94 -1.31 -6.50
CA SER A 58 6.35 -2.63 -6.71
C SER A 58 6.29 -3.36 -5.37
N ILE A 59 5.10 -3.78 -4.95
CA ILE A 59 4.87 -4.55 -3.72
C ILE A 59 4.67 -6.00 -4.09
N MET A 60 5.52 -6.89 -3.56
CA MET A 60 5.32 -8.33 -3.68
C MET A 60 4.54 -8.84 -2.47
N PRO A 61 3.33 -9.42 -2.64
CA PRO A 61 2.57 -9.94 -1.52
C PRO A 61 3.30 -11.08 -0.78
N SER A 62 3.11 -11.11 0.54
CA SER A 62 3.50 -12.24 1.38
C SER A 62 2.81 -13.52 0.88
N PRO A 63 3.47 -14.69 0.86
CA PRO A 63 2.83 -15.95 0.47
C PRO A 63 1.61 -16.33 1.31
N ASN A 64 1.49 -15.78 2.52
CA ASN A 64 0.39 -16.02 3.44
C ASN A 64 -0.72 -14.96 3.34
N SER A 65 -0.56 -13.97 2.47
CA SER A 65 -1.51 -12.88 2.26
C SER A 65 -2.56 -13.28 1.22
N ILE A 66 -3.81 -12.86 1.42
CA ILE A 66 -4.89 -13.05 0.44
C ILE A 66 -4.54 -12.35 -0.88
N LEU A 67 -3.81 -11.23 -0.84
CA LEU A 67 -3.30 -10.57 -2.05
C LEU A 67 -2.46 -11.51 -2.92
N SER A 68 -1.74 -12.48 -2.35
CA SER A 68 -0.92 -13.42 -3.11
C SER A 68 -1.73 -14.43 -3.93
N ASP A 69 -2.96 -14.73 -3.52
CA ASP A 69 -3.91 -15.53 -4.30
C ASP A 69 -4.49 -14.75 -5.50
N LYS A 70 -4.31 -13.43 -5.52
CA LYS A 70 -4.97 -12.53 -6.47
C LYS A 70 -4.00 -11.85 -7.42
N ALA A 71 -2.79 -11.58 -6.96
CA ALA A 71 -1.76 -10.90 -7.73
C ALA A 71 -0.36 -11.38 -7.32
N GLN A 72 0.53 -11.46 -8.30
CA GLN A 72 1.96 -11.69 -8.04
C GLN A 72 2.69 -10.41 -7.62
N CYS A 73 2.14 -9.25 -7.98
CA CYS A 73 2.76 -7.94 -7.80
C CYS A 73 1.67 -6.85 -7.82
N ILE A 74 1.85 -5.83 -6.99
CA ILE A 74 1.06 -4.58 -7.03
C ILE A 74 2.00 -3.46 -7.46
N ILE A 75 1.67 -2.78 -8.56
CA ILE A 75 2.41 -1.60 -9.03
C ILE A 75 1.71 -0.35 -8.52
N LEU A 76 2.46 0.53 -7.85
CA LEU A 76 1.96 1.80 -7.33
C LEU A 76 2.43 2.97 -8.21
N PRO A 77 1.60 3.46 -9.16
CA PRO A 77 1.90 4.65 -9.95
C PRO A 77 1.48 5.95 -9.21
N ALA A 78 1.67 6.00 -7.88
CA ALA A 78 1.19 7.10 -7.06
C ALA A 78 2.18 8.27 -7.01
N GLY A 79 1.65 9.51 -7.00
CA GLY A 79 2.47 10.72 -6.85
C GLY A 79 3.10 10.87 -5.46
N PHE A 80 2.61 10.11 -4.47
CA PHE A 80 3.22 9.97 -3.16
C PHE A 80 3.22 8.50 -2.76
N VAL A 81 4.39 8.01 -2.38
CA VAL A 81 4.58 6.71 -1.74
C VAL A 81 5.51 6.90 -0.55
N TRP A 82 5.17 6.27 0.56
CA TRP A 82 5.95 6.21 1.78
C TRP A 82 6.17 4.75 2.13
N ILE A 83 7.43 4.35 2.32
CA ILE A 83 7.80 3.00 2.73
C ILE A 83 8.31 3.10 4.16
N GLY A 84 7.57 2.50 5.10
CA GLY A 84 7.95 2.50 6.51
C GLY A 84 9.29 1.81 6.74
N LYS A 85 10.06 2.30 7.73
CA LYS A 85 11.43 1.84 8.01
C LYS A 85 11.54 0.35 8.34
N ASN A 86 10.45 -0.30 8.76
CA ASN A 86 10.42 -1.73 9.10
C ASN A 86 9.93 -2.60 7.94
N VAL A 87 9.54 -2.01 6.80
CA VAL A 87 9.10 -2.75 5.62
C VAL A 87 10.32 -3.37 4.93
N LYS A 88 10.22 -4.65 4.58
CA LYS A 88 11.30 -5.33 3.84
C LYS A 88 11.45 -4.73 2.44
N VAL A 89 12.67 -4.35 2.08
CA VAL A 89 13.06 -3.83 0.77
C VAL A 89 14.10 -4.74 0.12
N ALA A 90 14.08 -4.84 -1.21
CA ALA A 90 15.04 -5.61 -2.01
C ALA A 90 16.15 -4.74 -2.61
#